data_AF-A0A839LF37-F1
#
_entry.id   AF-A0A839LF37-F1
#
_cell.length_a   1.000
_cell.length_b   1.000
_cell.length_c   1.000
_cell.angle_alpha   90.00
_cell.angle_beta   90.00
_cell.angle_gamma   90.00
#
_symmetry.space_group_name_H-M   'P 1'
#
loop_
_entity.id
_entity.type
_entity.pdbx_description
1 polymer ?
#
loop_
_entity_poly.entity_id
_entity_poly.type
_entity_poly.pdbx_seq_one_letter_code
_entity_poly.pdbx_strand_id
1 'polypeptide(L)'
;MPASLHFLSHRERQHRIAALIIALLFAPLGWKLFGPRGEWVTIQSLHWQRDIEVERLVQVNDSSWCDEMPAGVQEVQRKLMEDPSGQRHEPSPHCRYTGLQWRPLRTVRTEGGHEQPPQWGSPVLAELRPNQAGAERIGRYKGVYEVLMVDAKERDWTCRLSLQQWQALKPGQQFRLFVDRFGVANCSTVPGAR
;
A
#
# COMPACT_ATOMS: atom_id res chain seq x y z
N MET A 1 51.73 34.17 -1.73
CA MET A 1 50.28 34.11 -1.97
C MET A 1 50.03 34.15 -3.47
N PRO A 2 49.88 33.01 -4.17
CA PRO A 2 49.49 33.01 -5.58
C PRO A 2 47.97 32.87 -5.71
N ALA A 3 47.35 33.79 -6.44
CA ALA A 3 45.98 33.64 -6.93
C ALA A 3 46.03 32.84 -8.24
N SER A 4 45.98 31.51 -8.13
CA SER A 4 45.85 30.61 -9.28
C SER A 4 44.42 30.71 -9.83
N LEU A 5 44.17 31.69 -10.71
CA LEU A 5 42.93 31.76 -11.48
C LEU A 5 43.00 30.73 -12.61
N HIS A 6 42.16 29.71 -12.47
CA HIS A 6 41.99 28.61 -13.39
C HIS A 6 41.73 29.08 -14.84
N PHE A 7 42.72 28.93 -15.71
CA PHE A 7 42.51 28.84 -17.16
C PHE A 7 41.81 27.50 -17.44
N LEU A 8 40.47 27.48 -17.38
CA LEU A 8 39.70 26.40 -18.01
C LEU A 8 40.02 26.46 -19.51
N SER A 9 40.62 25.40 -20.04
CA SER A 9 41.04 25.29 -21.43
C SER A 9 39.86 25.62 -22.35
N HIS A 10 40.08 26.42 -23.40
CA HIS A 10 39.05 26.80 -24.38
C HIS A 10 38.24 25.58 -24.88
N ARG A 11 38.90 24.42 -24.96
CA ARG A 11 38.32 23.12 -25.29
C ARG A 11 37.27 22.64 -24.28
N GLU A 12 37.51 22.80 -22.98
CA GLU A 12 36.54 22.47 -21.92
C GLU A 12 35.33 23.40 -21.96
N ARG A 13 35.54 24.69 -22.26
CA ARG A 13 34.44 25.66 -22.42
C ARG A 13 33.57 25.31 -23.63
N GLN A 14 34.19 24.92 -24.75
CA GLN A 14 33.48 24.47 -25.95
C GLN A 14 32.71 23.16 -25.73
N HIS A 15 33.28 22.18 -25.02
CA HIS A 15 32.56 20.94 -24.69
C HIS A 15 31.35 21.18 -23.78
N ARG A 16 31.47 22.08 -22.78
CA ARG A 16 30.33 22.45 -21.92
C ARG A 16 29.21 23.15 -22.70
N ILE A 17 29.57 24.08 -23.60
CA ILE A 17 28.59 24.77 -24.45
C ILE A 17 27.91 23.78 -25.41
N ALA A 18 28.67 22.89 -26.06
CA ALA A 18 28.11 21.88 -26.96
C ALA A 18 27.18 20.91 -26.22
N ALA A 19 27.56 20.44 -25.02
CA ALA A 19 26.72 19.58 -24.20
C ALA A 19 25.41 20.27 -23.77
N LEU A 20 25.46 21.56 -23.41
CA LEU A 20 24.26 22.34 -23.09
C LEU A 20 23.35 22.50 -24.31
N ILE A 21 23.90 22.77 -25.49
CA ILE A 21 23.11 22.88 -26.74
C ILE A 21 22.45 21.54 -27.08
N ILE A 22 23.19 20.43 -26.97
CA ILE A 22 22.66 19.07 -27.18
C ILE A 22 21.54 18.80 -26.18
N ALA A 23 21.74 19.06 -24.89
CA ALA A 23 20.70 18.87 -23.88
C ALA A 23 19.44 19.71 -24.20
N LEU A 24 19.60 20.96 -24.63
CA LEU A 24 18.48 21.86 -24.95
C LEU A 24 17.70 21.41 -26.19
N LEU A 25 18.38 20.81 -27.18
CA LEU A 25 17.77 20.29 -28.40
C LEU A 25 17.06 18.94 -28.17
N PHE A 26 17.66 18.04 -27.39
CA PHE A 26 17.15 16.67 -27.21
C PHE A 26 16.20 16.51 -26.02
N ALA A 27 16.24 17.39 -25.01
CA ALA A 27 15.30 17.36 -23.90
C ALA A 27 13.81 17.44 -24.31
N PRO A 28 13.35 18.36 -25.17
CA PRO A 28 11.94 18.41 -25.58
C PRO A 28 11.54 17.19 -26.41
N LEU A 29 12.45 16.65 -27.23
CA LEU A 29 12.21 15.42 -27.99
C LEU A 29 12.11 14.21 -27.06
N GLY A 30 12.99 14.13 -26.06
CA GLY A 30 12.94 13.13 -25.00
C GLY A 30 11.63 13.20 -24.22
N TRP A 31 11.18 14.39 -23.83
CA TRP A 31 9.89 14.56 -23.15
C TRP A 31 8.69 14.18 -24.04
N LYS A 32 8.74 14.48 -25.34
CA LYS A 32 7.66 14.10 -26.27
C LYS A 32 7.58 12.58 -26.49
N LEU A 33 8.73 11.90 -26.52
CA LEU A 33 8.81 10.46 -26.77
C LEU A 33 8.60 9.62 -25.49
N PHE A 34 9.07 10.12 -24.34
CA PHE A 34 9.12 9.37 -23.08
C PHE A 34 8.29 10.00 -21.96
N GLY A 35 7.67 11.16 -22.16
CA GLY A 35 6.78 11.79 -21.19
C GLY A 35 5.44 11.05 -21.06
N PRO A 36 4.74 11.23 -19.92
CA PRO A 36 3.46 10.56 -19.67
C PRO A 36 2.43 11.00 -20.71
N ARG A 37 1.74 10.01 -21.32
CA ARG A 37 0.62 10.30 -22.21
C ARG A 37 -0.63 10.35 -21.37
N GLY A 38 -1.28 11.51 -21.35
CA GLY A 38 -2.61 11.61 -20.77
C GLY A 38 -3.64 11.08 -21.76
N GLU A 39 -4.40 10.06 -21.37
CA GLU A 39 -5.48 9.43 -22.11
C GLU A 39 -6.84 9.90 -21.57
N TRP A 40 -7.81 10.13 -22.44
CA TRP A 40 -9.17 10.46 -22.01
C TRP A 40 -9.89 9.18 -21.60
N VAL A 41 -10.32 9.14 -20.35
CA VAL A 41 -11.06 8.00 -19.78
C VAL A 41 -12.40 8.46 -19.25
N THR A 42 -13.34 7.53 -19.19
CA THR A 42 -14.65 7.67 -18.56
C THR A 42 -14.72 6.73 -17.37
N ILE A 43 -15.25 7.20 -16.24
CA ILE A 43 -15.55 6.33 -15.10
C ILE A 43 -16.69 5.40 -15.49
N GLN A 44 -16.40 4.10 -15.59
CA GLN A 44 -17.39 3.08 -15.89
C GLN A 44 -18.13 2.65 -14.63
N SER A 45 -17.37 2.33 -13.57
CA SER A 45 -17.96 1.91 -12.30
C SER A 45 -17.07 2.31 -11.12
N LEU A 46 -17.70 2.33 -9.95
CA LEU A 46 -17.11 2.68 -8.68
C LEU A 46 -17.55 1.58 -7.71
N HIS A 47 -16.59 0.91 -7.10
CA HIS A 47 -16.82 -0.20 -6.18
C HIS A 47 -16.15 0.08 -4.83
N TRP A 48 -16.80 -0.32 -3.75
CA TRP A 48 -16.22 -0.30 -2.42
C TRP A 48 -16.39 -1.63 -1.74
N GLN A 49 -15.42 -1.97 -0.90
CA GLN A 49 -15.45 -3.14 -0.02
C GLN A 49 -14.94 -2.72 1.36
N ARG A 50 -15.61 -3.19 2.41
CA ARG A 50 -15.27 -2.96 3.81
C ARG A 50 -15.29 -4.28 4.56
N ASP A 51 -14.14 -4.59 5.16
CA ASP A 51 -13.90 -5.80 5.91
C ASP A 51 -13.67 -5.46 7.38
N ILE A 52 -14.42 -6.14 8.26
CA ILE A 52 -14.21 -6.13 9.70
C ILE A 52 -13.68 -7.50 10.09
N GLU A 53 -12.45 -7.55 10.57
CA GLU A 53 -11.88 -8.76 11.15
C GLU A 53 -12.49 -8.98 12.54
N VAL A 54 -13.08 -10.14 12.77
CA VAL A 54 -13.50 -10.61 14.09
C VAL A 54 -12.44 -11.57 14.57
N GLU A 55 -11.93 -11.31 15.77
CA GLU A 55 -10.93 -12.15 16.42
C GLU A 55 -11.59 -12.96 17.54
N ARG A 56 -11.03 -14.13 17.82
CA ARG A 56 -11.39 -14.96 18.96
C ARG A 56 -10.20 -15.14 19.88
N LEU A 57 -10.42 -15.03 21.18
CA LEU A 57 -9.44 -15.35 22.19
C LEU A 57 -9.33 -16.86 22.31
N VAL A 58 -8.16 -17.42 22.01
CA VAL A 58 -7.91 -18.86 22.03
C VAL A 58 -6.73 -19.18 22.93
N GLN A 59 -6.77 -20.35 23.58
CA GLN A 59 -5.59 -20.91 24.24
C GLN A 59 -4.63 -21.39 23.16
N VAL A 60 -3.42 -20.84 23.11
CA VAL A 60 -2.38 -21.26 22.17
C VAL A 60 -1.24 -21.96 22.90
N ASN A 61 -0.57 -22.85 22.18
CA ASN A 61 0.74 -23.40 22.52
C ASN A 61 1.64 -23.12 21.32
N ASP A 62 2.52 -22.13 21.44
CA ASP A 62 3.30 -21.59 20.31
C ASP A 62 4.75 -21.33 20.76
N SER A 63 5.60 -20.86 19.87
CA SER A 63 7.00 -20.58 20.18
C SER A 63 7.56 -19.42 19.36
N SER A 64 8.41 -18.61 19.96
CA SER A 64 9.15 -17.53 19.30
C SER A 64 10.49 -17.31 19.99
N TRP A 65 11.31 -16.39 19.46
CA TRP A 65 12.39 -15.82 20.24
C TRP A 65 11.84 -15.21 21.54
N CYS A 66 12.55 -15.38 22.65
CA CYS A 66 12.03 -15.03 23.97
C CYS A 66 11.78 -13.52 24.13
N ASP A 67 12.48 -12.68 23.37
CA ASP A 67 12.29 -11.23 23.28
C ASP A 67 11.11 -10.81 22.41
N GLU A 68 10.57 -11.73 21.59
CA GLU A 68 9.40 -11.52 20.72
C GLU A 68 8.12 -12.16 21.28
N MET A 69 8.18 -12.69 22.50
CA MET A 69 7.04 -13.35 23.12
C MET A 69 5.88 -12.37 23.33
N PRO A 70 4.64 -12.76 22.98
CA PRO A 70 3.47 -11.91 23.18
C PRO A 70 3.20 -11.66 24.67
N ALA A 71 2.69 -10.47 25.01
CA ALA A 71 2.35 -10.13 26.38
C ALA A 71 1.27 -11.07 26.96
N GLY A 72 1.40 -11.41 28.25
CA GLY A 72 0.39 -12.20 28.97
C GLY A 72 0.44 -13.72 28.75
N VAL A 73 1.45 -14.23 28.04
CA VAL A 73 1.70 -15.67 27.92
C VAL A 73 2.65 -16.17 29.00
N GLN A 74 2.59 -17.46 29.29
CA GLN A 74 3.48 -18.14 30.22
C GLN A 74 4.54 -18.92 29.45
N GLU A 75 5.81 -18.69 29.77
CA GLU A 75 6.92 -19.49 29.25
C GLU A 75 6.81 -20.93 29.80
N VAL A 76 6.82 -21.90 28.90
CA VAL A 76 6.80 -23.34 29.23
C VAL A 76 8.20 -23.94 29.13
N GLN A 77 8.98 -23.48 28.14
CA GLN A 77 10.31 -24.00 27.89
C GLN A 77 11.18 -22.92 27.25
N ARG A 78 12.46 -22.87 27.63
CA ARG A 78 13.49 -22.04 27.01
C ARG A 78 14.65 -22.89 26.53
N LYS A 79 15.16 -22.59 25.34
CA LYS A 79 16.32 -23.26 24.74
C LYS A 79 17.18 -22.24 23.99
N LEU A 80 18.51 -22.39 24.06
CA LEU A 80 19.41 -21.64 23.19
C LEU A 80 19.43 -22.25 21.78
N MET A 81 19.25 -21.43 20.75
CA MET A 81 19.15 -21.90 19.36
C MET A 81 19.82 -20.90 18.41
N GLU A 82 20.49 -21.42 17.38
CA GLU A 82 20.97 -20.62 16.24
C GLU A 82 19.78 -20.20 15.36
N ASP A 83 19.79 -18.98 14.85
CA ASP A 83 18.70 -18.48 14.01
C ASP A 83 18.81 -19.01 12.57
N PRO A 84 17.87 -19.85 12.11
CA PRO A 84 17.92 -20.42 10.76
C PRO A 84 17.71 -19.38 9.66
N SER A 85 17.14 -18.21 9.99
CA SER A 85 16.95 -17.11 9.04
C SER A 85 18.19 -16.22 8.90
N GLY A 86 19.16 -16.35 9.80
CA GLY A 86 20.38 -15.56 9.84
C GLY A 86 20.17 -14.09 10.22
N GLN A 87 19.00 -13.71 10.73
CA GLN A 87 18.76 -12.34 11.21
C GLN A 87 19.50 -12.05 12.51
N ARG A 88 19.74 -13.08 13.33
CA ARG A 88 20.52 -12.99 14.58
C ARG A 88 21.90 -13.58 14.38
N HIS A 89 22.92 -12.80 14.73
CA HIS A 89 24.33 -13.18 14.56
C HIS A 89 24.83 -14.20 15.58
N GLU A 90 24.19 -14.27 16.76
CA GLU A 90 24.59 -15.15 17.86
C GLU A 90 23.43 -16.06 18.26
N PRO A 91 23.73 -17.29 18.77
CA PRO A 91 22.73 -18.15 19.37
C PRO A 91 21.89 -17.39 20.40
N SER A 92 20.57 -17.43 20.22
CA SER A 92 19.63 -16.63 21.00
C SER A 92 18.60 -17.52 21.70
N PRO A 93 18.02 -17.06 22.82
CA PRO A 93 17.04 -17.86 23.55
C PRO A 93 15.72 -17.92 22.77
N HIS A 94 15.27 -19.14 22.49
CA HIS A 94 13.99 -19.48 21.86
C HIS A 94 13.05 -20.10 22.90
N CYS A 95 11.85 -19.55 23.03
CA CYS A 95 10.90 -19.90 24.06
C CYS A 95 9.65 -20.56 23.47
N ARG A 96 9.20 -21.66 24.08
CA ARG A 96 7.85 -22.18 23.92
C ARG A 96 6.98 -21.61 25.02
N TYR A 97 5.75 -21.23 24.68
CA TYR A 97 4.84 -20.58 25.59
C TYR A 97 3.40 -21.06 25.40
N THR A 98 2.60 -20.87 26.45
CA THR A 98 1.17 -21.11 26.44
C THR A 98 0.43 -19.90 26.99
N GLY A 99 -0.76 -19.61 26.47
CA GLY A 99 -1.55 -18.48 26.96
C GLY A 99 -2.72 -18.15 26.07
N LEU A 100 -3.51 -17.17 26.50
CA LEU A 100 -4.62 -16.65 25.73
C LEU A 100 -4.12 -15.63 24.71
N GLN A 101 -4.50 -15.83 23.45
CA GLN A 101 -4.17 -14.90 22.37
C GLN A 101 -5.36 -14.67 21.45
N TRP A 102 -5.49 -13.44 20.99
CA TRP A 102 -6.45 -13.08 19.97
C TRP A 102 -5.95 -13.59 18.63
N ARG A 103 -6.76 -14.42 17.96
CA ARG A 103 -6.49 -14.91 16.63
C ARG A 103 -7.63 -14.53 15.69
N PRO A 104 -7.35 -14.24 14.41
CA PRO A 104 -8.39 -13.99 13.43
C PRO A 104 -9.34 -15.18 13.37
N LEU A 105 -10.65 -14.93 13.53
CA LEU A 105 -11.69 -15.95 13.45
C LEU A 105 -12.39 -15.90 12.09
N ARG A 106 -12.89 -14.72 11.72
CA ARG A 106 -13.66 -14.51 10.49
C ARG A 106 -13.63 -13.04 10.08
N THR A 107 -14.05 -12.79 8.85
CA THR A 107 -14.22 -11.43 8.32
C THR A 107 -15.68 -11.19 8.00
N VAL A 108 -16.23 -10.07 8.48
CA VAL A 108 -17.53 -9.56 8.02
C VAL A 108 -17.27 -8.56 6.92
N ARG A 109 -17.71 -8.91 5.71
CA ARG A 109 -17.55 -8.10 4.50
C ARG A 109 -18.87 -7.42 4.14
N THR A 110 -18.78 -6.15 3.80
CA THR A 110 -19.81 -5.38 3.10
C THR A 110 -19.19 -4.80 1.84
N GLU A 111 -19.97 -4.73 0.77
CA GLU A 111 -19.51 -4.21 -0.51
C GLU A 111 -20.68 -3.56 -1.26
N GLY A 112 -20.36 -2.72 -2.24
CA GLY A 112 -21.38 -2.03 -3.02
C GLY A 112 -20.80 -1.14 -4.10
N GLY A 113 -21.70 -0.52 -4.85
CA GLY A 113 -21.38 0.50 -5.85
C GLY A 113 -21.45 1.93 -5.30
N HIS A 114 -21.23 2.93 -6.15
CA HIS A 114 -21.37 4.34 -5.78
C HIS A 114 -22.79 4.75 -5.34
N GLU A 115 -23.83 4.06 -5.80
CA GLU A 115 -25.21 4.34 -5.39
C GLU A 115 -25.48 4.00 -3.92
N GLN A 116 -24.66 3.13 -3.34
CA GLN A 116 -24.78 2.67 -1.96
C GLN A 116 -23.61 3.27 -1.16
N PRO A 117 -23.86 4.14 -0.17
CA PRO A 117 -22.78 4.71 0.61
C PRO A 117 -21.99 3.58 1.31
N PRO A 118 -20.65 3.66 1.33
CA PRO A 118 -19.84 2.65 2.02
C PRO A 118 -20.23 2.55 3.49
N GLN A 119 -20.67 1.36 3.89
CA GLN A 119 -21.13 1.06 5.25
C GLN A 119 -20.32 -0.09 5.85
N TRP A 120 -20.02 0.01 7.14
CA TRP A 120 -19.41 -1.08 7.89
C TRP A 120 -20.48 -2.11 8.27
N GLY A 121 -20.14 -3.40 8.19
CA GLY A 121 -21.01 -4.45 8.70
C GLY A 121 -21.19 -4.37 10.23
N SER A 122 -22.17 -5.09 10.76
CA SER A 122 -22.42 -5.19 12.21
C SER A 122 -22.26 -6.65 12.66
N PRO A 123 -21.03 -7.12 12.95
CA PRO A 123 -20.82 -8.47 13.45
C PRO A 123 -21.51 -8.65 14.80
N VAL A 124 -22.33 -9.70 14.92
CA VAL A 124 -22.74 -10.21 16.23
C VAL A 124 -21.54 -10.93 16.84
N LEU A 125 -21.16 -10.58 18.07
CA LEU A 125 -20.05 -11.18 18.81
C LEU A 125 -20.59 -12.14 19.88
N ALA A 126 -19.82 -13.15 20.22
CA ALA A 126 -20.14 -14.00 21.37
C ALA A 126 -20.09 -13.22 22.69
N GLU A 127 -21.17 -13.29 23.48
CA GLU A 127 -21.27 -12.68 24.81
C GLU A 127 -20.55 -13.53 25.86
N LEU A 128 -19.22 -13.45 25.88
CA LEU A 128 -18.39 -14.08 26.90
C LEU A 128 -17.66 -13.01 27.73
N ARG A 129 -17.17 -13.41 28.91
CA ARG A 129 -16.38 -12.51 29.75
C ARG A 129 -15.09 -12.09 29.02
N PRO A 130 -14.68 -10.80 29.12
CA PRO A 130 -13.36 -10.38 28.65
C PRO A 130 -12.29 -11.25 29.34
N ASN A 131 -11.39 -11.85 28.57
CA ASN A 131 -10.33 -12.78 29.02
C ASN A 131 -10.75 -14.24 29.25
N GLN A 132 -11.90 -14.66 28.75
CA GLN A 132 -12.26 -16.08 28.67
C GLN A 132 -11.93 -16.64 27.29
N ALA A 133 -11.34 -17.84 27.21
CA ALA A 133 -11.19 -18.55 25.95
C ALA A 133 -12.55 -18.68 25.25
N GLY A 134 -12.59 -18.34 23.97
CA GLY A 134 -13.80 -18.24 23.16
C GLY A 134 -14.37 -16.83 23.03
N ALA A 135 -13.97 -15.87 23.87
CA ALA A 135 -14.41 -14.48 23.75
C ALA A 135 -14.09 -13.92 22.36
N GLU A 136 -15.01 -13.14 21.79
CA GLU A 136 -14.85 -12.51 20.48
C GLU A 136 -14.70 -11.00 20.63
N ARG A 137 -13.93 -10.38 19.73
CA ARG A 137 -13.83 -8.93 19.63
C ARG A 137 -13.70 -8.47 18.18
N ILE A 138 -13.99 -7.20 17.96
CA ILE A 138 -13.63 -6.55 16.70
C ILE A 138 -12.11 -6.32 16.69
N GLY A 139 -11.47 -6.80 15.63
CA GLY A 139 -10.06 -6.57 15.33
C GLY A 139 -9.91 -5.40 14.35
N ARG A 140 -9.25 -5.66 13.22
CA ARG A 140 -8.91 -4.64 12.22
C ARG A 140 -10.08 -4.30 11.31
N TYR A 141 -10.15 -3.01 10.95
CA TYR A 141 -11.00 -2.49 9.89
C TYR A 141 -10.16 -2.30 8.62
N LYS A 142 -10.67 -2.73 7.47
CA LYS A 142 -10.03 -2.52 6.16
C LYS A 142 -11.05 -2.06 5.14
N GLY A 143 -10.80 -0.91 4.51
CA GLY A 143 -11.62 -0.37 3.42
C GLY A 143 -10.83 -0.35 2.12
N VAL A 144 -11.45 -0.77 1.03
CA VAL A 144 -10.91 -0.71 -0.33
C VAL A 144 -11.94 0.02 -1.20
N TYR A 145 -11.48 1.03 -1.94
CA TYR A 145 -12.31 1.88 -2.77
C TYR A 145 -11.70 1.93 -4.17
N GLU A 146 -12.36 1.30 -5.12
CA GLU A 146 -11.86 1.11 -6.48
C GLU A 146 -12.71 1.88 -7.47
N VAL A 147 -12.05 2.50 -8.45
CA VAL A 147 -12.68 3.11 -9.62
C VAL A 147 -12.20 2.37 -10.86
N LEU A 148 -13.16 1.93 -11.68
CA LEU A 148 -12.93 1.36 -13.00
C LEU A 148 -13.13 2.46 -14.03
N MET A 149 -12.12 2.65 -14.87
CA MET A 149 -12.12 3.67 -15.91
C MET A 149 -11.83 3.00 -17.24
N VAL A 150 -12.52 3.44 -18.29
CA VAL A 150 -12.33 2.92 -19.64
C VAL A 150 -12.08 4.05 -20.62
N ASP A 151 -11.25 3.83 -21.62
CA ASP A 151 -11.12 4.76 -22.75
C ASP A 151 -12.03 4.36 -23.94
N ALA A 152 -11.99 5.15 -25.00
CA ALA A 152 -12.74 4.89 -26.24
C ALA A 152 -12.28 3.63 -27.01
N LYS A 153 -11.13 3.04 -26.63
CA LYS A 153 -10.60 1.80 -27.20
C LYS A 153 -10.88 0.59 -26.30
N GLU A 154 -11.75 0.75 -25.31
CA GLU A 154 -12.12 -0.28 -24.33
C GLU A 154 -10.93 -0.80 -23.49
N ARG A 155 -9.85 -0.02 -23.39
CA ARG A 155 -8.80 -0.29 -22.41
C ARG A 155 -9.29 0.14 -21.05
N ASP A 156 -9.10 -0.71 -20.05
CA ASP A 156 -9.55 -0.47 -18.69
C ASP A 156 -8.38 -0.26 -17.72
N TRP A 157 -8.64 0.57 -16.72
CA TRP A 157 -7.73 0.80 -15.61
C TRP A 157 -8.52 0.82 -14.31
N THR A 158 -8.00 0.15 -13.30
CA THR A 158 -8.54 0.18 -11.95
C THR A 158 -7.59 0.91 -11.02
N CYS A 159 -8.10 1.90 -10.29
CA CYS A 159 -7.35 2.64 -9.30
C CYS A 159 -7.97 2.48 -7.92
N ARG A 160 -7.12 2.24 -6.91
CA ARG A 160 -7.49 2.30 -5.49
C ARG A 160 -7.32 3.71 -4.97
N LEU A 161 -8.36 4.25 -4.35
CA LEU A 161 -8.44 5.63 -3.89
C LEU A 161 -8.70 5.71 -2.38
N SER A 162 -8.53 6.91 -1.81
CA SER A 162 -9.07 7.19 -0.49
C SER A 162 -10.61 7.24 -0.53
N LEU A 163 -11.26 7.04 0.63
CA LEU A 163 -12.72 7.16 0.73
C LEU A 163 -13.22 8.52 0.23
N GLN A 164 -12.55 9.60 0.64
CA GLN A 164 -12.93 10.96 0.29
C GLN A 164 -12.84 11.20 -1.23
N GLN A 165 -11.76 10.73 -1.85
CA GLN A 165 -11.58 10.80 -3.31
C GLN A 165 -12.68 10.03 -4.03
N TRP A 166 -12.89 8.77 -3.63
CA TRP A 166 -13.87 7.89 -4.25
C TRP A 166 -15.30 8.44 -4.16
N GLN A 167 -15.68 9.05 -3.03
CA GLN A 167 -17.01 9.66 -2.83
C GLN A 167 -17.24 10.93 -3.67
N ALA A 168 -16.16 11.59 -4.12
CA ALA A 168 -16.27 12.78 -4.97
C ALA A 168 -16.51 12.44 -6.45
N LEU A 169 -16.28 11.18 -6.84
CA LEU A 169 -16.39 10.72 -8.22
C LEU A 169 -17.82 10.26 -8.55
N LYS A 170 -18.19 10.32 -9.82
CA LYS A 170 -19.48 9.79 -10.31
C LYS A 170 -19.26 8.94 -11.56
N PRO A 171 -20.07 7.88 -11.77
CA PRO A 171 -20.08 7.16 -13.05
C PRO A 171 -20.35 8.13 -14.22
N GLY A 172 -19.72 7.89 -15.36
CA GLY A 172 -19.81 8.73 -16.56
C GLY A 172 -18.91 9.97 -16.55
N GLN A 173 -18.24 10.30 -15.43
CA GLN A 173 -17.29 11.40 -15.39
C GLN A 173 -16.10 11.13 -16.30
N GLN A 174 -15.69 12.14 -17.06
CA GLN A 174 -14.55 12.07 -17.97
C GLN A 174 -13.39 12.93 -17.48
N PHE A 175 -12.17 12.43 -17.64
CA PHE A 175 -10.96 13.18 -17.33
C PHE A 175 -9.75 12.59 -18.06
N ARG A 176 -8.61 13.28 -17.93
CA ARG A 176 -7.35 12.84 -18.51
C ARG A 176 -6.54 12.04 -17.50
N LEU A 177 -6.47 10.73 -17.68
CA LEU A 177 -5.66 9.82 -16.87
C LEU A 177 -4.25 9.74 -17.44
N PHE A 178 -3.24 9.92 -16.61
CA PHE A 178 -1.86 9.77 -17.08
C PHE A 178 -1.48 8.30 -17.07
N VAL A 179 -1.08 7.80 -18.24
CA VAL A 179 -0.64 6.42 -18.42
C VAL A 179 0.81 6.44 -18.86
N ASP A 180 1.63 5.60 -18.23
CA ASP A 180 3.03 5.49 -18.60
C ASP A 180 3.23 4.69 -19.91
N ARG A 181 4.48 4.53 -20.34
CA ARG A 181 4.81 3.80 -21.58
C ARG A 181 4.48 2.30 -21.53
N PHE A 182 4.26 1.74 -20.35
CA PHE A 182 3.93 0.33 -20.14
C PHE A 182 2.42 0.11 -20.01
N GLY A 183 1.61 1.17 -20.10
CA GLY A 183 0.16 1.08 -19.95
C GLY A 183 -0.32 1.15 -18.50
N VAL A 184 0.57 1.48 -17.55
CA VAL A 184 0.21 1.58 -16.13
C VAL A 184 -0.37 2.95 -15.83
N ALA A 185 -1.57 2.97 -15.23
CA ALA A 185 -2.24 4.19 -14.81
C ALA A 185 -1.55 4.85 -13.61
N ASN A 186 -1.34 6.16 -13.69
CA ASN A 186 -0.97 6.97 -12.55
C ASN A 186 -2.23 7.41 -11.79
N CYS A 187 -2.61 6.63 -10.78
CA CYS A 187 -3.82 6.86 -9.98
C CYS A 187 -3.84 8.20 -9.22
N SER A 188 -2.69 8.87 -9.04
CA SER A 188 -2.66 10.23 -8.47
C SER A 188 -3.27 11.30 -9.40
N THR A 189 -3.54 10.96 -10.66
CA THR A 189 -4.17 11.87 -11.64
C THR A 189 -5.70 11.75 -11.68
N VAL A 190 -6.28 10.82 -10.90
CA VAL A 190 -7.72 10.74 -10.72
C VAL A 190 -8.22 12.00 -9.98
N PRO A 191 -9.32 12.63 -10.41
CA PRO A 191 -9.86 13.83 -9.75
C PRO A 191 -10.07 13.65 -8.25
N GLY A 192 -9.83 14.71 -7.48
CA GLY A 192 -9.90 14.67 -6.01
C GLY A 192 -8.59 14.26 -5.33
N ALA A 193 -7.52 13.99 -6.07
CA ALA A 193 -6.21 13.59 -5.52
C ALA A 193 -5.40 14.70 -4.81
N ARG A 194 -6.02 15.77 -4.32
CA ARG A 194 -5.36 16.84 -3.54
C ARG A 194 -6.09 17.13 -2.25
#